data_AF-A0A9P3H3H8-F1
#
_entry.id   AF-A0A9P3H3H8-F1
#
_cell.length_a   1.000
_cell.length_b   1.000
_cell.length_c   1.000
_cell.angle_alpha   90.00
_cell.angle_beta   90.00
_cell.angle_gamma   90.00
#
_symmetry.space_group_name_H-M   'P 1'
#
loop_
_entity.id
_entity.type
_entity.pdbx_description
1 polymer ?
#
loop_
_entity_poly.entity_id
_entity_poly.type
_entity_poly.pdbx_seq_one_letter_code
_entity_poly.pdbx_strand_id
1 'polypeptide(L)'
;MADSKPNEFTKKKFERKVAPSKAPLRLLKKKQRDLQRLLQNKDKLKDLPEDVVKDTETKLKDITAQVNEMSQTNQSKAEQDNKAKEEKKAAAAAAKKSTVNQQKLTELRRSTRKVRAFKKQHPNYASSEEESKAFAELELDLLYIKHYPKDEEYISIFPESSLTEDQIKARAEIRSKIESAVASGEIKKGSAQKNDSPATEAATNGKRPASNWSDDEDEEESDDNDDSNKKLKQE
;
A
#
# COMPACT_ATOMS: atom_id res chain seq x y z
N MET A 1 35.62 5.90 46.60
CA MET A 1 34.99 7.18 46.19
C MET A 1 34.22 6.89 44.92
N ALA A 2 32.89 6.93 44.98
CA ALA A 2 32.02 6.75 43.82
C ALA A 2 31.07 7.95 43.81
N ASP A 3 31.29 8.86 42.88
CA ASP A 3 30.55 10.11 42.74
C ASP A 3 29.14 9.83 42.21
N SER A 4 28.13 10.06 43.06
CA SER A 4 26.72 10.03 42.68
C SER A 4 26.35 11.34 41.99
N LYS A 5 26.12 11.29 40.67
CA LYS A 5 25.56 12.43 39.93
C LYS A 5 24.05 12.49 40.17
N PRO A 6 23.48 13.62 40.63
CA PRO A 6 22.05 13.77 40.76
C PRO A 6 21.38 13.90 39.38
N ASN A 7 20.32 13.12 39.19
CA ASN A 7 19.58 12.98 37.95
C ASN A 7 18.59 14.16 37.79
N GLU A 8 18.98 15.19 37.06
CA GLU A 8 18.18 16.38 36.74
C GLU A 8 17.08 16.09 35.71
N PHE A 9 16.11 15.23 36.05
CA PHE A 9 14.83 15.22 35.34
C PHE A 9 13.97 16.36 35.87
N THR A 10 14.26 17.59 35.44
CA THR A 10 13.33 18.72 35.60
C THR A 10 12.03 18.37 34.89
N LYS A 11 11.00 18.02 35.68
CA LYS A 11 9.66 17.75 35.19
C LYS A 11 9.14 19.02 34.52
N LYS A 12 9.21 19.09 33.18
CA LYS A 12 8.57 20.14 32.38
C LYS A 12 7.10 20.19 32.82
N LYS A 13 6.69 21.31 33.44
CA LYS A 13 5.29 21.54 33.80
C LYS A 13 4.49 21.44 32.51
N PHE A 14 3.57 20.48 32.45
CA PHE A 14 2.71 20.29 31.30
C PHE A 14 1.74 21.48 31.25
N GLU A 15 2.11 22.53 30.52
CA GLU A 15 1.18 23.60 30.18
C GLU A 15 0.09 22.99 29.31
N ARG A 16 -1.07 22.73 29.92
CA ARG A 16 -2.28 22.43 29.16
C ARG A 16 -2.59 23.68 28.35
N LYS A 17 -2.17 23.68 27.08
CA LYS A 17 -2.69 24.60 26.07
C LYS A 17 -4.17 24.27 25.93
N VAL A 18 -5.00 24.96 26.72
CA VAL A 18 -6.45 24.93 26.56
C VAL A 18 -6.69 25.55 25.20
N ALA A 19 -6.96 24.70 24.20
CA ALA A 19 -7.37 25.19 22.89
C ALA A 19 -8.48 26.22 23.12
N PRO A 20 -8.41 27.43 22.54
CA PRO A 20 -9.48 28.41 22.65
C PRO A 20 -10.73 27.69 22.21
N SER A 21 -11.55 27.37 23.20
CA SER A 21 -12.52 26.29 23.08
C SER A 21 -13.46 26.59 21.94
N LYS A 22 -14.14 25.57 21.42
CA LYS A 22 -15.33 25.69 20.55
C LYS A 22 -16.48 26.50 21.21
N ALA A 23 -16.21 27.21 22.31
CA ALA A 23 -17.12 28.04 23.07
C ALA A 23 -17.60 29.34 22.40
N PRO A 24 -16.92 30.03 21.46
CA PRO A 24 -17.45 31.29 20.96
C PRO A 24 -18.78 31.09 20.24
N LEU A 25 -18.90 30.05 19.40
CA LEU A 25 -20.15 29.74 18.70
C LEU A 25 -21.24 29.24 19.65
N ARG A 26 -20.89 28.38 20.62
CA ARG A 26 -21.87 27.85 21.59
C ARG A 26 -22.43 28.97 22.48
N LEU A 27 -21.59 29.91 22.89
CA LEU A 27 -21.97 31.08 23.68
C LEU A 27 -22.84 32.04 22.85
N LEU A 28 -22.47 32.30 21.58
CA LEU A 28 -23.27 33.14 20.69
C LEU A 28 -24.64 32.53 20.38
N LYS A 29 -24.73 31.22 20.12
CA LYS A 29 -26.02 30.50 19.98
C LYS A 29 -26.87 30.52 21.25
N LYS A 30 -26.24 30.55 22.44
CA LYS A 30 -26.97 30.72 23.69
C LYS A 30 -27.56 32.13 23.79
N LYS A 31 -26.74 33.17 23.56
CA LYS A 31 -27.19 34.57 23.54
C LYS A 31 -28.31 34.81 22.52
N GLN A 32 -28.19 34.24 21.32
CA GLN A 32 -29.22 34.31 20.28
C GLN A 32 -30.57 33.77 20.76
N ARG A 33 -30.57 32.56 21.35
CA ARG A 33 -31.80 31.94 21.89
C ARG A 33 -32.40 32.74 23.04
N ASP A 34 -31.56 33.27 23.92
CA ASP A 34 -32.03 34.04 25.08
C ASP A 34 -32.67 35.37 24.64
N LEU A 35 -32.08 36.07 23.65
CA LEU A 35 -32.67 37.28 23.04
C LEU A 35 -33.94 36.98 22.25
N GLN A 36 -33.98 35.89 21.48
CA GLN A 36 -35.20 35.45 20.79
C GLN A 36 -36.34 35.16 21.77
N ARG A 37 -36.05 34.48 22.88
CA ARG A 37 -37.04 34.20 23.93
C ARG A 37 -37.55 35.48 24.59
N LEU A 38 -36.68 36.46 24.82
CA LEU A 38 -37.07 37.75 25.39
C LEU A 38 -38.10 38.46 24.49
N LEU A 39 -37.84 38.50 23.18
CA LEU A 39 -38.74 39.12 22.19
C LEU A 39 -40.04 38.32 21.95
N GLN A 40 -40.00 36.99 22.09
CA GLN A 40 -41.18 36.12 21.92
C GLN A 40 -42.13 36.13 23.13
N ASN A 41 -41.63 36.49 24.33
CA ASN A 41 -42.42 36.52 25.55
C ASN A 41 -43.29 37.77 25.63
N LYS A 42 -44.53 37.68 25.12
CA LYS A 42 -45.51 38.79 25.05
C LYS A 42 -45.78 39.47 26.40
N ASP A 43 -45.76 38.72 27.50
CA ASP A 43 -46.05 39.26 28.84
C ASP A 43 -44.95 40.20 29.32
N LYS A 44 -43.69 39.85 29.07
CA LYS A 44 -42.53 40.69 29.44
C LYS A 44 -42.32 41.83 28.46
N LEU A 45 -42.74 41.67 27.21
CA LEU A 45 -42.57 42.67 26.16
C LEU A 45 -43.38 43.95 26.42
N LYS A 46 -44.55 43.83 27.07
CA LYS A 46 -45.40 44.98 27.42
C LYS A 46 -44.78 45.89 28.48
N ASP A 47 -43.94 45.32 29.35
CA ASP A 47 -43.28 46.04 30.44
C ASP A 47 -41.94 46.66 30.01
N LEU A 48 -41.47 46.38 28.78
CA LEU A 48 -40.21 46.89 28.26
C LEU A 48 -40.40 48.19 27.46
N PRO A 49 -39.51 49.20 27.63
CA PRO A 49 -39.50 50.39 26.78
C PRO A 49 -39.21 50.03 25.32
N GLU A 50 -39.83 50.74 24.38
CA GLU A 50 -39.66 50.52 22.94
C GLU A 50 -38.19 50.61 22.48
N ASP A 51 -37.41 51.50 23.10
CA ASP A 51 -35.98 51.66 22.80
C ASP A 51 -35.18 50.40 23.16
N VAL A 52 -35.53 49.75 24.28
CA VAL A 52 -34.91 48.49 24.70
C VAL A 52 -35.28 47.36 23.74
N VAL A 53 -36.51 47.36 23.23
CA VAL A 53 -36.96 46.38 22.22
C VAL A 53 -36.14 46.53 20.93
N LYS A 54 -36.04 47.75 20.39
CA LYS A 54 -35.23 48.05 19.19
C LYS A 54 -33.76 47.64 19.37
N ASP A 55 -33.17 47.94 20.54
CA ASP A 55 -31.81 47.54 20.88
C ASP A 55 -31.62 46.02 20.97
N THR A 56 -32.63 45.29 21.44
CA THR A 56 -32.55 43.81 21.48
C THR A 56 -32.69 43.18 20.10
N GLU A 57 -33.48 43.78 19.20
CA GLU A 57 -33.61 43.34 17.82
C GLU A 57 -32.32 43.57 17.01
N THR A 58 -31.66 44.73 17.18
CA THR A 58 -30.37 45.01 16.53
C THR A 58 -29.30 44.03 17.01
N LYS A 59 -29.18 43.83 18.33
CA LYS A 59 -28.25 42.85 18.92
C LYS A 59 -28.50 41.43 18.43
N LEU A 60 -29.77 41.03 18.22
CA LEU A 60 -30.11 39.71 17.70
C LEU A 60 -29.64 39.54 16.25
N LYS A 61 -29.81 40.57 15.40
CA LYS A 61 -29.31 40.56 14.02
C LYS A 61 -27.79 40.41 13.97
N ASP A 62 -27.07 41.17 14.78
CA ASP A 62 -25.59 41.12 14.85
C ASP A 62 -25.09 39.75 15.30
N ILE A 63 -25.68 39.18 16.36
CA ILE A 63 -25.33 37.85 16.87
C ILE A 63 -25.64 36.77 15.82
N THR A 64 -26.75 36.91 15.10
CA THR A 64 -27.13 35.96 14.04
C THR A 64 -26.13 35.99 12.88
N ALA A 65 -25.68 37.18 12.47
CA ALA A 65 -24.62 37.33 11.47
C ALA A 65 -23.31 36.65 11.93
N GLN A 66 -22.87 36.90 13.17
CA GLN A 66 -21.67 36.29 13.74
C GLN A 66 -21.76 34.75 13.84
N VAL A 67 -22.94 34.21 14.18
CA VAL A 67 -23.18 32.77 14.23
C VAL A 67 -23.06 32.13 12.84
N ASN A 68 -23.57 32.80 11.81
CA ASN A 68 -23.52 32.31 10.43
C ASN A 68 -22.09 32.34 9.85
N GLU A 69 -21.33 33.40 10.10
CA GLU A 69 -19.95 33.51 9.64
C GLU A 69 -19.05 32.44 10.30
N MET A 70 -19.21 32.23 11.62
CA MET A 70 -18.48 31.18 12.32
C MET A 70 -18.95 29.77 11.97
N SER A 71 -20.22 29.56 11.59
CA SER A 71 -20.66 28.22 11.17
C SER A 71 -20.09 27.85 9.80
N GLN A 72 -20.11 28.78 8.85
CA GLN A 72 -19.54 28.58 7.51
C GLN A 72 -18.03 28.30 7.55
N THR A 73 -17.28 29.07 8.34
CA THR A 73 -15.83 28.85 8.48
C THR A 73 -15.47 27.53 9.16
N ASN A 74 -16.30 27.04 10.09
CA ASN A 74 -16.08 25.74 10.71
C ASN A 74 -16.50 24.57 9.79
N GLN A 75 -17.53 24.75 8.97
CA GLN A 75 -17.95 23.77 7.96
C GLN A 75 -16.87 23.60 6.89
N SER A 76 -16.36 24.69 6.32
CA SER A 76 -15.31 24.62 5.30
C SER A 76 -14.01 23.99 5.81
N LYS A 77 -13.60 24.28 7.06
CA LYS A 77 -12.46 23.61 7.69
C LYS A 77 -12.70 22.11 7.89
N ALA A 78 -13.90 21.72 8.34
CA ALA A 78 -14.24 20.31 8.54
C ALA A 78 -14.26 19.54 7.21
N GLU A 79 -14.78 20.15 6.14
CA GLU A 79 -14.76 19.58 4.78
C GLU A 79 -13.34 19.40 4.27
N GLN A 80 -12.47 20.41 4.43
CA GLN A 80 -11.06 20.32 4.07
C GLN A 80 -10.32 19.24 4.87
N ASP A 81 -10.55 19.16 6.17
CA ASP A 81 -9.95 18.14 7.03
C ASP A 81 -10.41 16.73 6.65
N ASN A 82 -11.68 16.56 6.30
CA ASN A 82 -12.21 15.27 5.85
C ASN A 82 -11.63 14.88 4.49
N LYS A 83 -11.56 15.80 3.54
CA LYS A 83 -10.95 15.57 2.23
C LYS A 83 -9.47 15.21 2.37
N ALA A 84 -8.71 15.93 3.20
CA ALA A 84 -7.31 15.63 3.46
C ALA A 84 -7.11 14.25 4.13
N LYS A 85 -8.04 13.82 5.00
CA LYS A 85 -8.00 12.47 5.59
C LYS A 85 -8.29 11.38 4.56
N GLU A 86 -9.24 11.60 3.66
CA GLU A 86 -9.54 10.68 2.56
C GLU A 86 -8.36 10.55 1.60
N GLU A 87 -7.76 11.68 1.20
CA GLU A 87 -6.56 11.69 0.34
C GLU A 87 -5.40 10.93 1.00
N LYS A 88 -5.16 11.13 2.30
CA LYS A 88 -4.13 10.37 3.04
C LYS A 88 -4.42 8.87 3.07
N LYS A 89 -5.68 8.46 3.28
CA LYS A 89 -6.08 7.05 3.24
C LYS A 89 -5.88 6.45 1.84
N ALA A 90 -6.27 7.18 0.79
CA ALA A 90 -6.10 6.77 -0.59
C ALA A 90 -4.62 6.62 -0.96
N ALA A 91 -3.79 7.60 -0.58
CA ALA A 91 -2.34 7.55 -0.79
C ALA A 91 -1.69 6.37 -0.06
N ALA A 92 -2.08 6.09 1.18
CA ALA A 92 -1.60 4.93 1.92
C ALA A 92 -2.00 3.60 1.26
N ALA A 93 -3.25 3.50 0.76
CA ALA A 93 -3.70 2.33 0.01
C ALA A 93 -2.93 2.15 -1.31
N ALA A 94 -2.64 3.24 -2.03
CA ALA A 94 -1.84 3.22 -3.25
C ALA A 94 -0.39 2.77 -2.98
N ALA A 95 0.22 3.27 -1.89
CA ALA A 95 1.55 2.84 -1.48
C ALA A 95 1.60 1.33 -1.18
N LYS A 96 0.63 0.79 -0.43
CA LYS A 96 0.52 -0.66 -0.17
C LYS A 96 0.36 -1.48 -1.46
N LYS A 97 -0.46 -1.01 -2.41
CA LYS A 97 -0.59 -1.67 -3.72
C LYS A 97 0.74 -1.67 -4.48
N SER A 98 1.49 -0.57 -4.41
CA SER A 98 2.80 -0.48 -5.06
C SER A 98 3.82 -1.47 -4.48
N THR A 99 3.87 -1.64 -3.16
CA THR A 99 4.79 -2.60 -2.51
C THR A 99 4.42 -4.04 -2.83
N VAL A 100 3.12 -4.37 -2.82
CA VAL A 100 2.64 -5.70 -3.21
C VAL A 100 2.97 -6.00 -4.68
N ASN A 101 2.81 -5.03 -5.58
CA ASN A 101 3.17 -5.20 -6.98
C ASN A 101 4.67 -5.38 -7.18
N GLN A 102 5.51 -4.68 -6.41
CA GLN A 102 6.97 -4.89 -6.44
C GLN A 102 7.33 -6.29 -5.94
N GLN A 103 6.72 -6.77 -4.85
CA GLN A 103 6.91 -8.14 -4.36
C GLN A 103 6.48 -9.19 -5.39
N LYS A 104 5.28 -9.04 -6.00
CA LYS A 104 4.84 -9.91 -7.09
C LYS A 104 5.83 -9.91 -8.26
N LEU A 105 6.37 -8.74 -8.64
CA LEU A 105 7.32 -8.63 -9.74
C LEU A 105 8.66 -9.32 -9.43
N THR A 106 9.20 -9.16 -8.23
CA THR A 106 10.45 -9.83 -7.84
C THR A 106 10.29 -11.34 -7.77
N GLU A 107 9.16 -11.81 -7.22
CA GLU A 107 8.82 -13.23 -7.17
C GLU A 107 8.59 -13.81 -8.56
N LEU A 108 7.90 -13.10 -9.44
CA LEU A 108 7.69 -13.50 -10.84
C LEU A 108 9.03 -13.69 -11.56
N ARG A 109 9.97 -12.76 -11.36
CA ARG A 109 11.33 -12.86 -11.91
C ARG A 109 12.09 -14.04 -11.31
N ARG A 110 11.89 -14.34 -10.03
CA ARG A 110 12.54 -15.46 -9.34
C ARG A 110 11.99 -16.81 -9.82
N SER A 111 10.68 -16.98 -9.89
CA SER A 111 10.03 -18.22 -10.37
C SER A 111 10.35 -18.47 -11.86
N THR A 112 10.31 -17.42 -12.70
CA THR A 112 10.68 -17.53 -14.12
C THR A 112 12.13 -18.00 -14.28
N ARG A 113 13.07 -17.47 -13.46
CA ARG A 113 14.46 -17.91 -13.47
C ARG A 113 14.60 -19.36 -13.02
N LYS A 114 13.88 -19.78 -11.98
CA LYS A 114 13.86 -21.19 -11.54
C LYS A 114 13.36 -22.13 -12.63
N VAL A 115 12.24 -21.82 -13.27
CA VAL A 115 11.69 -22.60 -14.39
C VAL A 115 12.70 -22.70 -15.54
N ARG A 116 13.35 -21.59 -15.90
CA ARG A 116 14.37 -21.58 -16.97
C ARG A 116 15.62 -22.38 -16.60
N ALA A 117 16.11 -22.22 -15.37
CA ALA A 117 17.27 -22.95 -14.86
C ALA A 117 16.99 -24.46 -14.82
N PHE A 118 15.80 -24.85 -14.35
CA PHE A 118 15.36 -26.23 -14.31
C PHE A 118 15.36 -26.88 -15.69
N LYS A 119 14.76 -26.22 -16.70
CA LYS A 119 14.79 -26.69 -18.09
C LYS A 119 16.21 -26.85 -18.67
N LYS A 120 17.15 -26.00 -18.22
CA LYS A 120 18.55 -26.07 -18.66
C LYS A 120 19.30 -27.23 -18.00
N GLN A 121 19.04 -27.48 -16.71
CA GLN A 121 19.70 -28.53 -15.93
C GLN A 121 19.13 -29.92 -16.21
N HIS A 122 17.83 -30.00 -16.48
CA HIS A 122 17.10 -31.23 -16.75
C HIS A 122 16.50 -31.16 -18.15
N PRO A 123 17.28 -31.32 -19.23
CA PRO A 123 16.75 -31.24 -20.60
C PRO A 123 15.70 -32.32 -20.90
N ASN A 124 15.76 -33.46 -20.21
CA ASN A 124 14.84 -34.59 -20.35
C ASN A 124 13.80 -34.68 -19.22
N TYR A 125 13.46 -33.56 -18.58
CA TYR A 125 12.52 -33.52 -17.47
C TYR A 125 11.13 -34.11 -17.76
N ALA A 126 10.75 -34.19 -19.04
CA ALA A 126 9.50 -34.82 -19.46
C ALA A 126 9.51 -36.34 -19.36
N SER A 127 10.68 -36.97 -19.37
CA SER A 127 10.84 -38.43 -19.37
C SER A 127 10.97 -39.02 -17.96
N SER A 128 11.47 -38.23 -17.00
CA SER A 128 11.53 -38.64 -15.59
C SER A 128 10.28 -38.17 -14.85
N GLU A 129 9.60 -39.09 -14.14
CA GLU A 129 8.41 -38.73 -13.35
C GLU A 129 8.72 -37.73 -12.24
N GLU A 130 9.87 -37.86 -11.58
CA GLU A 130 10.29 -36.99 -10.49
C GLU A 130 10.59 -35.58 -10.99
N GLU A 131 11.32 -35.47 -12.09
CA GLU A 131 11.65 -34.18 -12.71
C GLU A 131 10.41 -33.51 -13.30
N SER A 132 9.49 -34.29 -13.89
CA SER A 132 8.22 -33.79 -14.40
C SER A 132 7.32 -33.23 -13.30
N LYS A 133 7.26 -33.91 -12.14
CA LYS A 133 6.54 -33.42 -10.95
C LYS A 133 7.17 -32.14 -10.41
N ALA A 134 8.50 -32.11 -10.23
CA ALA A 134 9.22 -30.91 -9.77
C ALA A 134 9.02 -29.73 -10.73
N PHE A 135 9.03 -29.99 -12.04
CA PHE A 135 8.75 -28.99 -13.05
C PHE A 135 7.32 -28.45 -12.96
N ALA A 136 6.33 -29.34 -12.77
CA ALA A 136 4.94 -28.95 -12.62
C ALA A 136 4.71 -28.06 -11.38
N GLU A 137 5.40 -28.33 -10.28
CA GLU A 137 5.36 -27.48 -9.08
C GLU A 137 5.93 -26.08 -9.35
N LEU A 138 7.06 -25.99 -10.06
CA LEU A 138 7.65 -24.71 -10.44
C LEU A 138 6.76 -23.91 -11.41
N GLU A 139 6.08 -24.59 -12.33
CA GLU A 139 5.08 -23.97 -13.20
C GLU A 139 3.87 -23.49 -12.43
N LEU A 140 3.39 -24.28 -11.46
CA LEU A 140 2.27 -23.90 -10.60
C LEU A 140 2.61 -22.66 -9.77
N ASP A 141 3.84 -22.55 -9.25
CA ASP A 141 4.34 -21.35 -8.57
C ASP A 141 4.29 -20.13 -9.49
N LEU A 142 4.72 -20.29 -10.73
CA LEU A 142 4.68 -19.22 -11.72
C LEU A 142 3.25 -18.77 -12.01
N LEU A 143 2.32 -19.73 -12.14
CA LEU A 143 0.89 -19.46 -12.37
C LEU A 143 0.23 -18.81 -11.16
N TYR A 144 0.59 -19.24 -9.94
CA TYR A 144 0.14 -18.63 -8.71
C TYR A 144 0.45 -17.14 -8.66
N ILE A 145 1.69 -16.74 -8.95
CA ILE A 145 2.08 -15.33 -8.92
C ILE A 145 1.30 -14.51 -9.98
N LYS A 146 1.11 -15.08 -11.17
CA LYS A 146 0.43 -14.42 -12.30
C LYS A 146 -1.07 -14.25 -12.08
N HIS A 147 -1.73 -15.29 -11.56
CA HIS A 147 -3.19 -15.37 -11.47
C HIS A 147 -3.70 -15.20 -10.03
N TYR A 148 -2.86 -14.72 -9.12
CA TYR A 148 -3.29 -14.41 -7.76
C TYR A 148 -4.44 -13.39 -7.76
N PRO A 149 -5.53 -13.61 -6.99
CA PRO A 149 -6.67 -12.71 -6.92
C PRO A 149 -6.27 -11.25 -6.68
N LYS A 150 -6.88 -10.31 -7.41
CA LYS A 150 -6.55 -8.88 -7.28
C LYS A 150 -7.17 -8.23 -6.04
N ASP A 151 -8.25 -8.83 -5.54
CA ASP A 151 -9.03 -8.29 -4.42
C ASP A 151 -8.48 -8.74 -3.05
N GLU A 152 -7.57 -9.71 -3.04
CA GLU A 152 -6.94 -10.24 -1.83
C GLU A 152 -5.50 -9.74 -1.68
N GLU A 153 -5.04 -9.61 -0.43
CA GLU A 153 -3.63 -9.32 -0.15
C GLU A 153 -2.76 -10.48 -0.62
N TYR A 154 -1.68 -10.18 -1.33
CA TYR A 154 -0.79 -11.19 -1.89
C TYR A 154 -0.04 -11.95 -0.80
N ILE A 155 -0.10 -13.29 -0.85
CA ILE A 155 0.68 -14.15 0.03
C ILE A 155 1.93 -14.60 -0.73
N SER A 156 3.10 -14.22 -0.22
CA SER A 156 4.39 -14.51 -0.85
C SER A 156 4.66 -16.02 -0.96
N ILE A 157 5.19 -16.45 -2.10
CA ILE A 157 5.72 -17.82 -2.28
C ILE A 157 7.03 -17.98 -1.52
N PHE A 158 7.84 -16.92 -1.47
CA PHE A 158 9.18 -16.88 -0.89
C PHE A 158 9.25 -15.86 0.26
N PRO A 159 8.50 -16.08 1.36
CA PRO A 159 8.42 -15.11 2.45
C PRO A 159 9.74 -15.05 3.21
N GLU A 160 10.12 -13.85 3.68
CA GLU A 160 11.31 -13.66 4.52
C GLU A 160 11.10 -14.17 5.96
N SER A 161 9.85 -14.15 6.43
CA SER A 161 9.42 -14.66 7.74
C SER A 161 8.51 -15.88 7.61
N SER A 162 8.34 -16.64 8.69
CA SER A 162 7.36 -17.72 8.73
C SER A 162 5.93 -17.21 8.48
N LEU A 163 5.19 -17.91 7.63
CA LEU A 163 3.76 -17.64 7.39
C LEU A 163 2.92 -18.08 8.59
N THR A 164 1.79 -17.42 8.81
CA THR A 164 0.78 -17.88 9.76
C THR A 164 0.01 -19.08 9.20
N GLU A 165 -0.61 -19.89 10.07
CA GLU A 165 -1.41 -21.04 9.64
C GLU A 165 -2.54 -20.66 8.68
N ASP A 166 -3.18 -19.52 8.91
CA ASP A 166 -4.24 -19.00 8.06
C ASP A 166 -3.73 -18.63 6.67
N GLN A 167 -2.54 -18.03 6.57
CA GLN A 167 -1.91 -17.72 5.29
C GLN A 167 -1.52 -18.98 4.52
N ILE A 168 -1.09 -20.03 5.22
CA ILE A 168 -0.75 -21.33 4.61
C ILE A 168 -2.02 -21.96 4.00
N LYS A 169 -3.12 -21.97 4.76
CA LYS A 169 -4.43 -22.48 4.28
C LYS A 169 -4.92 -21.69 3.07
N ALA A 170 -4.96 -20.37 3.17
CA ALA A 170 -5.38 -19.49 2.07
C ALA A 170 -4.52 -19.71 0.81
N ARG A 171 -3.20 -19.84 0.97
CA ARG A 171 -2.28 -20.15 -0.15
C ARG A 171 -2.60 -21.51 -0.78
N ALA A 172 -2.87 -22.54 0.00
CA ALA A 172 -3.22 -23.86 -0.50
C ALA A 172 -4.56 -23.85 -1.28
N GLU A 173 -5.57 -23.14 -0.76
CA GLU A 173 -6.86 -22.96 -1.44
C GLU A 173 -6.71 -22.24 -2.78
N ILE A 174 -5.95 -21.15 -2.82
CA ILE A 174 -5.71 -20.40 -4.07
C ILE A 174 -4.94 -21.27 -5.07
N ARG A 175 -3.93 -22.03 -4.63
CA ARG A 175 -3.23 -22.98 -5.50
C ARG A 175 -4.17 -24.03 -6.08
N SER A 176 -5.04 -24.63 -5.28
CA SER A 176 -6.02 -25.62 -5.74
C SER A 176 -7.04 -25.03 -6.73
N LYS A 177 -7.48 -23.78 -6.51
CA LYS A 177 -8.31 -23.04 -7.49
C LYS A 177 -7.58 -22.83 -8.82
N ILE A 178 -6.30 -22.51 -8.77
CA ILE A 178 -5.48 -22.32 -9.99
C ILE A 178 -5.26 -23.67 -10.70
N GLU A 179 -4.99 -24.75 -9.97
CA GLU A 179 -4.87 -26.10 -10.55
C GLU A 179 -6.14 -26.51 -11.29
N SER A 180 -7.30 -26.32 -10.65
CA SER A 180 -8.60 -26.64 -11.25
C SER A 180 -8.92 -25.74 -12.45
N ALA A 181 -8.59 -24.45 -12.40
CA ALA A 181 -8.75 -23.52 -13.52
C ALA A 181 -7.79 -23.83 -14.70
N VAL A 182 -6.62 -24.41 -14.41
CA VAL A 182 -5.70 -24.89 -15.43
C VAL A 182 -6.20 -26.18 -16.06
N ALA A 183 -6.76 -27.09 -15.26
CA ALA A 183 -7.36 -28.33 -15.75
C ALA A 183 -8.63 -28.09 -16.59
N SER A 184 -9.43 -27.07 -16.26
CA SER A 184 -10.59 -26.64 -17.04
C SER A 184 -10.21 -25.87 -18.31
N GLY A 185 -8.95 -25.45 -18.46
CA GLY A 185 -8.47 -24.67 -19.59
C GLY A 185 -8.78 -23.17 -19.51
N GLU A 186 -9.33 -22.68 -18.40
CA GLU A 186 -9.55 -21.25 -18.14
C GLU A 186 -8.22 -20.50 -18.04
N ILE A 187 -7.20 -21.14 -17.46
CA ILE A 187 -5.82 -20.64 -17.42
C ILE A 187 -4.95 -21.47 -18.37
N LYS A 188 -4.37 -20.83 -19.39
CA LYS A 188 -3.47 -21.50 -20.34
C LYS A 188 -2.07 -21.69 -19.74
N LYS A 189 -1.64 -22.95 -19.59
CA LYS A 189 -0.22 -23.31 -19.37
C LYS A 189 0.61 -22.79 -20.54
N GLY A 190 1.48 -21.82 -20.30
CA GLY A 190 2.44 -21.33 -21.30
C GLY A 190 2.07 -20.07 -22.08
N SER A 191 0.87 -19.48 -21.93
CA SER A 191 0.67 -18.13 -22.46
C SER A 191 1.32 -17.13 -21.50
N ALA A 192 2.49 -16.63 -21.88
CA ALA A 192 2.80 -15.24 -21.61
C ALA A 192 1.57 -14.45 -22.10
N GLN A 193 0.71 -14.02 -21.17
CA GLN A 193 -0.13 -12.88 -21.45
C GLN A 193 0.87 -11.77 -21.80
N LYS A 194 1.02 -11.51 -23.11
CA LYS A 194 1.43 -10.20 -23.57
C LYS A 194 0.47 -9.27 -22.86
N ASN A 195 0.95 -8.61 -21.82
CA ASN A 195 0.16 -7.56 -21.18
C ASN A 195 -0.27 -6.64 -22.32
N ASP A 196 -1.57 -6.55 -22.56
CA ASP A 196 -2.19 -5.42 -23.23
C ASP A 196 -1.90 -4.20 -22.34
N SER A 197 -0.67 -3.71 -22.39
CA SER A 197 -0.36 -2.34 -22.05
C SER A 197 -1.01 -1.52 -23.17
N PRO A 198 -1.97 -0.63 -22.88
CA PRO A 198 -2.38 0.33 -23.88
C PRO A 198 -1.11 1.08 -24.29
N ALA A 199 -0.79 0.98 -25.58
CA ALA A 199 0.29 1.73 -26.18
C ALA A 199 0.07 3.21 -25.88
N THR A 200 0.80 3.75 -24.91
CA THR A 200 0.92 5.20 -24.75
C THR A 200 1.71 5.68 -25.95
N GLU A 201 1.03 6.52 -26.72
CA GLU A 201 1.48 7.11 -27.97
C GLU A 201 2.87 7.76 -27.86
N ALA A 202 3.59 7.62 -28.99
CA ALA A 202 4.81 8.29 -29.41
C ALA A 202 5.36 9.43 -28.52
N ALA A 203 6.48 9.16 -27.84
CA ALA A 203 7.46 10.18 -27.47
C ALA A 203 8.67 10.08 -28.42
N THR A 204 8.58 10.88 -29.48
CA THR A 204 9.65 11.65 -30.12
C THR A 204 11.11 11.17 -30.06
N ASN A 205 11.66 10.97 -31.26
CA ASN A 205 13.07 11.14 -31.67
C ASN A 205 14.05 11.62 -30.58
N GLY A 206 14.88 10.70 -30.09
CA GLY A 206 16.10 10.99 -29.36
C GLY A 206 17.18 9.98 -29.72
N LYS A 207 18.27 10.47 -30.33
CA LYS A 207 19.45 9.73 -30.82
C LYS A 207 19.90 8.60 -29.89
N ARG A 208 20.07 7.40 -30.46
CA ARG A 208 20.91 6.33 -29.91
C ARG A 208 22.39 6.73 -30.07
N PRO A 209 23.22 6.76 -29.03
CA PRO A 209 24.65 6.52 -29.21
C PRO A 209 24.86 5.01 -29.39
N ALA A 210 25.41 4.64 -30.55
CA ALA A 210 26.08 3.38 -30.74
C ALA A 210 27.43 3.43 -29.99
N SER A 211 27.63 2.51 -29.05
CA SER A 211 28.95 2.10 -28.58
C SER A 211 28.79 0.69 -27.99
N ASN A 212 29.06 -0.34 -28.79
CA ASN A 212 30.34 -1.06 -28.83
C ASN A 212 30.75 -1.57 -27.46
N TRP A 213 30.24 -2.74 -27.05
CA TRP A 213 30.88 -3.65 -26.08
C TRP A 213 30.58 -5.07 -26.56
N SER A 214 31.22 -5.41 -27.69
CA SER A 214 31.57 -6.76 -28.12
C SER A 214 33.10 -6.85 -28.10
N ASP A 215 33.61 -8.07 -27.93
CA ASP A 215 35.02 -8.47 -27.87
C ASP A 215 35.81 -8.08 -26.62
N ASP A 216 35.98 -9.06 -25.73
CA ASP A 216 37.33 -9.54 -25.47
C ASP A 216 37.27 -11.06 -25.31
N GLU A 217 37.80 -11.74 -26.33
CA GLU A 217 38.14 -13.16 -26.36
C GLU A 217 39.40 -13.43 -25.53
N ASP A 218 39.67 -14.72 -25.31
CA ASP A 218 40.93 -15.32 -24.84
C ASP A 218 41.26 -15.25 -23.34
N GLU A 219 41.05 -16.39 -22.67
CA GLU A 219 42.20 -17.27 -22.40
C GLU A 219 41.69 -18.71 -22.18
N GLU A 220 41.98 -19.57 -23.17
CA GLU A 220 42.01 -21.02 -23.01
C GLU A 220 43.20 -21.38 -22.11
N GLU A 221 42.95 -22.03 -20.97
CA GLU A 221 43.97 -22.85 -20.32
C GLU A 221 43.50 -24.30 -20.32
N SER A 222 43.93 -24.98 -21.40
CA SER A 222 44.02 -26.43 -21.49
C SER A 222 45.08 -26.91 -20.49
N ASP A 223 44.68 -27.68 -19.49
CA ASP A 223 45.61 -28.53 -18.72
C ASP A 223 45.33 -29.99 -19.08
N ASP A 224 45.85 -30.36 -20.26
CA ASP A 224 46.15 -31.74 -20.64
C ASP A 224 47.28 -32.26 -19.74
N ASN A 225 46.90 -33.01 -18.69
CA ASN A 225 47.81 -33.94 -18.03
C ASN A 225 47.35 -35.37 -18.32
N ASP A 226 47.73 -35.86 -19.50
CA ASP A 226 47.84 -37.27 -19.82
C ASP A 226 49.32 -37.67 -19.68
N ASP A 227 49.67 -38.41 -18.62
CA ASP A 227 50.79 -39.35 -18.72
C ASP A 227 50.49 -40.68 -17.99
N SER A 228 49.96 -41.58 -18.79
CA SER A 228 50.18 -43.02 -18.81
C SER A 228 51.40 -43.60 -18.06
N ASN A 229 51.12 -44.46 -17.06
CA ASN A 229 51.78 -45.78 -16.96
C ASN A 229 50.97 -46.72 -16.04
N LYS A 230 50.19 -47.68 -16.55
CA LYS A 230 50.59 -49.00 -17.08
C LYS A 230 50.87 -50.05 -15.99
N LYS A 231 50.01 -51.09 -16.01
CA LYS A 231 50.17 -52.51 -15.60
C LYS A 231 49.39 -52.91 -14.35
N LEU A 232 48.81 -54.11 -14.23
CA LEU A 232 48.33 -55.19 -15.10
C LEU A 232 47.99 -56.33 -14.12
N LYS A 233 47.11 -57.24 -14.54
CA LYS A 233 46.79 -58.58 -13.98
C LYS A 233 45.76 -58.58 -12.83
N GLN A 234 44.55 -59.10 -12.99
CA GLN A 234 44.15 -60.48 -13.37
C GLN A 234 44.94 -61.54 -12.60
N GLU A 235 44.39 -61.93 -11.45
CA GLU A 235 43.99 -63.31 -11.14
C GLU A 235 42.78 -63.27 -10.19
#